data_AF-A0A2D5YRT7-F1
#
_entry.id   AF-A0A2D5YRT7-F1
#
_cell.length_a   1.000
_cell.length_b   1.000
_cell.length_c   1.000
_cell.angle_alpha   90.00
_cell.angle_beta   90.00
_cell.angle_gamma   90.00
#
_symmetry.space_group_name_H-M   'P 1'
#
loop_
_entity.id
_entity.type
_entity.pdbx_description
1 polymer ?
#
loop_
_entity_poly.entity_id
_entity_poly.type
_entity_poly.pdbx_seq_one_letter_code
_entity_poly.pdbx_strand_id
1 'polypeptide(L)'
;MEKIWFVAFKGKKKGPFSNAEIKELLQIEEINSYTLLWKKGFPKWLPLSECRSEIFLSVSNAVPELPEIPVKKDLPDLPAVPTVEKAIDKTEVKPYLPPVPAPSSVAEVHKNDANETVIPNHKSDQENDEAKEDHKEEVLIDEQKLLNDDEDESGEYVSLDESEISEEYHDEEQNENEESLEPEEREGLSIFSIIGGLFLLLTTALTCFILFFFSSHKSEELQFKNISLNVLNSITKEEVNSKFYVNFGIDKNLNTIFARSNLSKDAVYDVVFKSLRRDKKNQIQSEFSSHAKSVAGKLKFDEFDFLVGEQILEGEYEIKVNARLSHTIDVLLNYILGRPYEFSFEEKTYLVKESIKKFKEDLKKIELNKVIKEKENFNELEEKIKTIKSILQSLSLTFSTSLNNKMGTSAANQFAAKYSSSAGSILQNIIVTDYKNAFEQSKKKVELQSVAEEVLMISKDIAAWSADLMSEVEKSGRLNDKKRKKLKEKMNTQNEKFMQSLDDVLIKLDVGKKNLE
;
A
#
# COMPACT_ATOMS: atom_id res chain seq x y z
N MET A 1 24.08 -35.93 21.48
CA MET A 1 23.75 -35.86 20.04
C MET A 1 25.05 -35.86 19.26
N GLU A 2 25.16 -36.61 18.16
CA GLU A 2 26.39 -36.66 17.39
C GLU A 2 26.61 -35.36 16.61
N LYS A 3 27.86 -34.85 16.60
CA LYS A 3 28.28 -33.70 15.80
C LYS A 3 28.91 -34.21 14.51
N ILE A 4 28.15 -34.13 13.41
CA ILE A 4 28.51 -34.75 12.12
C ILE A 4 28.54 -33.75 10.94
N TRP A 5 27.99 -32.55 11.12
CA TRP A 5 27.83 -31.56 10.06
C TRP A 5 28.92 -30.49 10.07
N PHE A 6 29.51 -30.24 8.91
CA PHE A 6 30.37 -29.08 8.69
C PHE A 6 29.64 -28.07 7.82
N VAL A 7 29.84 -26.78 8.10
CA VAL A 7 29.16 -25.65 7.45
C VAL A 7 30.21 -24.73 6.81
N ALA A 8 30.01 -24.33 5.56
CA ALA A 8 30.85 -23.34 4.89
C ALA A 8 30.36 -21.91 5.22
N PHE A 9 31.01 -21.27 6.20
CA PHE A 9 30.65 -19.93 6.67
C PHE A 9 31.67 -18.91 6.16
N LYS A 10 31.24 -17.96 5.31
CA LYS A 10 32.11 -16.92 4.70
C LYS A 10 33.41 -17.49 4.10
N GLY A 11 33.31 -18.61 3.38
CA GLY A 11 34.44 -19.30 2.75
C GLY A 11 35.31 -20.17 3.68
N LYS A 12 34.98 -20.31 4.96
CA LYS A 12 35.70 -21.16 5.93
C LYS A 12 34.83 -22.32 6.42
N LYS A 13 35.42 -23.51 6.54
CA LYS A 13 34.80 -24.68 7.16
C LYS A 13 34.69 -24.47 8.68
N LYS A 14 33.46 -24.40 9.20
CA LYS A 14 33.14 -24.46 10.65
C LYS A 14 32.50 -25.82 10.98
N GLY A 15 32.60 -26.23 12.25
CA GLY A 15 32.04 -27.48 12.77
C GLY A 15 33.10 -28.46 13.29
N PRO A 16 32.72 -29.69 13.69
CA PRO A 16 31.41 -30.29 13.43
C PRO A 16 30.30 -29.77 14.36
N PHE A 17 29.08 -29.71 13.83
CA PHE A 17 27.84 -29.34 14.50
C PHE A 17 26.85 -30.52 14.52
N SER A 18 25.91 -30.49 15.46
CA SER A 18 24.77 -31.40 15.57
C SER A 18 23.53 -30.86 14.86
N ASN A 19 22.52 -31.71 14.63
CA ASN A 19 21.24 -31.30 14.02
C ASN A 19 20.54 -30.16 14.79
N ALA A 20 20.71 -30.06 16.11
CA ALA A 20 20.13 -28.99 16.91
C ALA A 20 20.84 -27.65 16.68
N GLU A 21 22.18 -27.64 16.72
CA GLU A 21 22.99 -26.45 16.44
C GLU A 21 22.75 -25.92 15.02
N ILE A 22 22.57 -26.79 14.02
CA ILE A 22 22.19 -26.37 12.65
C ILE A 22 20.80 -25.73 12.60
N LYS A 23 19.84 -26.17 13.43
CA LYS A 23 18.50 -25.56 13.52
C LYS A 23 18.55 -24.19 14.19
N GLU A 24 19.32 -24.07 15.27
CA GLU A 24 19.54 -22.80 15.98
C GLU A 24 20.21 -21.76 15.07
N LEU A 25 21.29 -22.13 14.38
CA LEU A 25 21.97 -21.29 13.39
C LEU A 25 21.05 -20.82 12.25
N LEU A 26 20.04 -21.62 11.88
CA LEU A 26 19.03 -21.27 10.88
C LEU A 26 17.96 -20.32 11.46
N GLN A 27 17.62 -20.45 12.74
CA GLN A 27 16.66 -19.58 13.43
C GLN A 27 17.22 -18.17 13.69
N ILE A 28 18.52 -18.05 13.94
CA ILE A 28 19.21 -16.74 14.12
C ILE A 28 19.72 -16.14 12.80
N GLU A 29 19.31 -16.69 11.65
CA GLU A 29 19.70 -16.29 10.28
C GLU A 29 21.22 -16.31 9.98
N GLU A 30 22.07 -16.88 10.84
CA GLU A 30 23.50 -17.06 10.58
C GLU A 30 23.78 -18.00 9.39
N ILE A 31 22.90 -18.98 9.18
CA ILE A 31 22.91 -19.85 7.99
C ILE A 31 21.54 -19.81 7.31
N ASN A 32 21.54 -20.07 6.00
CA ASN A 32 20.34 -20.05 5.16
C ASN A 32 20.23 -21.33 4.32
N SER A 33 19.11 -21.47 3.59
CA SER A 33 18.81 -22.63 2.73
C SER A 33 19.90 -22.97 1.69
N TYR A 34 20.76 -22.03 1.32
CA TYR A 34 21.83 -22.21 0.32
C TYR A 34 23.22 -22.38 0.96
N THR A 35 23.31 -22.28 2.28
CA THR A 35 24.56 -22.47 2.99
C THR A 35 25.03 -23.90 2.80
N LEU A 36 26.27 -24.07 2.32
CA LEU A 36 26.81 -25.37 1.98
C LEU A 36 27.16 -26.14 3.27
N LEU A 37 26.58 -27.33 3.41
CA LEU A 37 26.93 -28.33 4.40
C LEU A 37 27.69 -29.51 3.78
N TRP A 38 28.45 -30.18 4.63
CA TRP A 38 29.09 -31.44 4.30
C TRP A 38 29.15 -32.33 5.54
N LYS A 39 28.80 -33.60 5.38
CA LYS A 39 29.04 -34.66 6.37
C LYS A 39 29.92 -35.75 5.78
N LYS A 40 30.57 -36.53 6.64
CA LYS A 40 31.40 -37.67 6.22
C LYS A 40 30.53 -38.66 5.42
N GLY A 41 30.88 -38.88 4.15
CA GLY A 41 30.14 -39.72 3.21
C GLY A 41 29.54 -38.96 2.01
N PHE A 42 29.49 -37.63 2.03
CA PHE A 42 29.04 -36.84 0.88
C PHE A 42 30.17 -36.61 -0.15
N PRO A 43 29.92 -36.79 -1.46
CA PRO A 43 30.93 -36.65 -2.51
C PRO A 43 31.30 -35.19 -2.80
N LYS A 44 30.42 -34.25 -2.46
CA LYS A 44 30.60 -32.80 -2.57
C LYS A 44 29.88 -32.09 -1.43
N TRP A 45 30.16 -30.80 -1.25
CA TRP A 45 29.34 -29.94 -0.38
C TRP A 45 27.95 -29.76 -1.02
N LEU A 46 26.89 -29.84 -0.21
CA LEU A 46 25.49 -29.72 -0.65
C LEU A 46 24.80 -28.60 0.14
N PRO A 47 23.88 -27.83 -0.44
CA PRO A 47 23.15 -26.77 0.27
C PRO A 47 22.22 -27.34 1.35
N LEU A 48 21.90 -26.53 2.36
CA LEU A 48 20.97 -26.88 3.44
C LEU A 48 19.59 -27.32 2.93
N SER A 49 19.13 -26.76 1.82
CA SER A 49 17.89 -27.13 1.13
C SER A 49 17.85 -28.61 0.73
N GLU A 50 18.96 -29.14 0.19
CA GLU A 50 19.11 -30.55 -0.18
C GLU A 50 19.33 -31.45 1.05
N CYS A 51 19.97 -30.93 2.10
CA CYS A 51 20.21 -31.66 3.37
C CYS A 51 18.99 -31.67 4.32
N ARG A 52 17.91 -30.97 3.97
CA ARG A 52 16.77 -30.70 4.88
C ARG A 52 16.05 -31.98 5.32
N SER A 53 15.96 -32.99 4.47
CA SER A 53 15.40 -34.30 4.85
C SER A 53 16.19 -34.91 6.02
N GLU A 54 17.51 -34.95 5.96
CA GLU A 54 18.34 -35.62 6.97
C GLU A 54 18.46 -34.86 8.30
N ILE A 55 18.41 -33.53 8.27
CA ILE A 55 18.54 -32.67 9.46
C ILE A 55 17.20 -32.55 10.21
N PHE A 56 16.07 -32.70 9.49
CA PHE A 56 14.73 -32.48 10.04
C PHE A 56 13.87 -33.75 10.16
N LEU A 57 14.15 -34.84 9.43
CA LEU A 57 13.47 -36.15 9.55
C LEU A 57 14.16 -37.11 10.53
N SER A 58 14.65 -36.59 11.66
CA SER A 58 14.83 -37.43 12.85
C SER A 58 13.44 -37.64 13.48
N VAL A 59 12.70 -38.63 12.98
CA VAL A 59 11.38 -38.99 13.52
C VAL A 59 11.56 -39.50 14.95
N SER A 60 11.11 -38.71 15.91
CA SER A 60 10.62 -39.25 17.18
C SER A 60 9.11 -39.27 17.10
N ASN A 61 8.53 -40.47 17.11
CA ASN A 61 7.09 -40.65 17.24
C ASN A 61 6.67 -40.25 18.65
N ALA A 62 6.27 -38.99 18.81
CA ALA A 62 5.46 -38.53 19.92
C ALA A 62 4.43 -37.56 19.35
N VAL A 63 3.16 -37.98 19.34
CA VAL A 63 2.04 -37.05 19.18
C VAL A 63 2.12 -36.09 20.36
N PRO A 64 2.19 -34.76 20.17
CA PRO A 64 1.95 -33.85 21.27
C PRO A 64 0.46 -33.92 21.59
N GLU A 65 0.10 -34.66 22.63
CA GLU A 65 -1.13 -34.35 23.38
C GLU A 65 -1.09 -32.86 23.73
N LEU A 66 -2.20 -32.16 23.54
CA LEU A 66 -2.31 -30.77 23.95
C LEU A 66 -2.09 -30.74 25.48
N PRO A 67 -1.21 -29.88 26.01
CA PRO A 67 -1.14 -29.68 27.45
C PRO A 67 -2.47 -29.09 27.91
N GLU A 68 -3.21 -29.84 28.74
CA GLU A 68 -4.34 -29.31 29.49
C GLU A 68 -3.88 -28.13 30.34
N ILE A 69 -4.62 -27.03 30.30
CA ILE A 69 -4.26 -25.77 30.95
C ILE A 69 -4.28 -25.96 32.48
N PRO A 70 -3.14 -25.87 33.18
CA PRO A 70 -3.15 -25.92 34.65
C PRO A 70 -3.71 -24.60 35.18
N VAL A 71 -4.77 -24.70 35.98
CA VAL A 71 -5.37 -23.56 36.69
C VAL A 71 -4.30 -22.90 37.58
N LYS A 72 -4.23 -21.56 37.56
CA LYS A 72 -3.36 -20.76 38.43
C LYS A 72 -3.44 -21.20 39.88
N LYS A 73 -2.28 -21.38 40.53
CA LYS A 73 -2.11 -20.97 41.93
C LYS A 73 -0.67 -20.58 42.27
N ASP A 74 -0.59 -19.45 42.98
CA ASP A 74 0.43 -19.04 43.96
C ASP A 74 1.89 -18.92 43.49
N LEU A 75 2.30 -17.67 43.22
CA LEU A 75 3.70 -17.23 43.19
C LEU A 75 4.27 -17.14 44.62
N PRO A 76 5.51 -17.59 44.86
CA PRO A 76 6.40 -17.08 45.90
C PRO A 76 7.42 -16.07 45.32
N ASP A 77 7.90 -15.16 46.18
CA ASP A 77 8.71 -14.01 45.78
C ASP A 77 10.11 -14.33 45.21
N LEU A 78 10.56 -13.48 44.29
CA LEU A 78 11.92 -13.48 43.73
C LEU A 78 12.94 -12.86 44.71
N PRO A 79 14.03 -13.54 45.08
CA PRO A 79 15.18 -12.90 45.72
C PRO A 79 15.96 -12.03 44.72
N ALA A 80 16.55 -10.95 45.20
CA ALA A 80 17.21 -9.94 44.36
C ALA A 80 18.60 -10.37 43.85
N VAL A 81 18.81 -10.16 42.53
CA VAL A 81 19.99 -9.58 41.84
C VAL A 81 21.42 -9.99 42.32
N PRO A 82 22.29 -10.35 41.36
CA PRO A 82 23.50 -9.52 41.25
C PRO A 82 23.76 -9.00 39.83
N THR A 83 23.94 -7.68 39.73
CA THR A 83 24.48 -6.98 38.57
C THR A 83 25.93 -7.43 38.35
N VAL A 84 26.27 -7.81 37.11
CA VAL A 84 27.67 -7.93 36.69
C VAL A 84 27.88 -7.07 35.45
N GLU A 85 28.42 -5.88 35.67
CA GLU A 85 29.05 -5.11 34.61
C GLU A 85 30.24 -5.92 34.05
N LYS A 86 30.35 -6.02 32.73
CA LYS A 86 31.64 -6.35 32.12
C LYS A 86 31.82 -5.63 30.79
N ALA A 87 32.90 -4.86 30.73
CA ALA A 87 33.26 -3.94 29.67
C ALA A 87 33.13 -4.55 28.26
N ILE A 88 32.39 -3.86 27.39
CA ILE A 88 32.51 -4.04 25.94
C ILE A 88 33.66 -3.17 25.47
N ASP A 89 34.79 -3.81 25.20
CA ASP A 89 35.95 -3.17 24.57
C ASP A 89 35.59 -2.70 23.14
N LYS A 90 35.99 -1.48 22.79
CA LYS A 90 35.74 -0.87 21.48
C LYS A 90 36.80 -1.34 20.48
N THR A 91 36.74 -2.59 20.06
CA THR A 91 37.57 -3.05 18.93
C THR A 91 36.90 -2.71 17.60
N GLU A 92 37.32 -1.60 16.98
CA GLU A 92 36.90 -1.19 15.64
C GLU A 92 37.44 -2.19 14.59
N VAL A 93 36.62 -3.17 14.18
CA VAL A 93 37.02 -4.18 13.17
C VAL A 93 36.98 -3.56 11.77
N LYS A 94 38.11 -3.01 11.33
CA LYS A 94 38.33 -2.64 9.93
C LYS A 94 38.21 -3.86 9.02
N PRO A 95 37.42 -3.81 7.92
CA PRO A 95 37.33 -4.92 6.98
C PRO A 95 38.69 -5.26 6.36
N TYR A 96 39.15 -6.50 6.55
CA TYR A 96 40.40 -6.98 5.95
C TYR A 96 40.18 -7.27 4.46
N LEU A 97 40.58 -6.32 3.62
CA LEU A 97 40.66 -6.50 2.17
C LEU A 97 41.79 -7.48 1.82
N PRO A 98 41.64 -8.33 0.78
CA PRO A 98 42.80 -8.97 0.18
C PRO A 98 43.72 -7.87 -0.41
N PRO A 99 45.04 -7.93 -0.19
CA PRO A 99 45.93 -6.86 -0.62
C PRO A 99 45.98 -6.79 -2.16
N VAL A 100 45.77 -5.58 -2.69
CA VAL A 100 46.22 -5.24 -4.05
C VAL A 100 47.73 -5.47 -4.09
N PRO A 101 48.29 -6.13 -5.13
CA PRO A 101 49.74 -6.22 -5.30
C PRO A 101 50.31 -4.82 -5.49
N ALA A 102 50.92 -4.27 -4.44
CA ALA A 102 51.65 -3.02 -4.54
C ALA A 102 52.84 -3.24 -5.50
N PRO A 103 53.10 -2.33 -6.45
CA PRO A 103 54.29 -2.42 -7.28
C PRO A 103 55.53 -2.35 -6.37
N SER A 104 56.43 -3.34 -6.52
CA SER A 104 57.63 -3.45 -5.69
C SER A 104 58.49 -2.18 -5.76
N SER A 105 58.81 -1.60 -4.61
CA SER A 105 59.40 -0.27 -4.47
C SER A 105 60.93 -0.28 -4.35
N VAL A 106 61.63 0.05 -5.43
CA VAL A 106 62.94 0.78 -5.46
C VAL A 106 63.16 1.25 -6.92
N ALA A 107 63.78 2.39 -7.23
CA ALA A 107 64.43 3.43 -6.41
C ALA A 107 64.28 4.81 -7.07
N GLU A 108 64.53 5.88 -6.31
CA GLU A 108 64.57 7.27 -6.82
C GLU A 108 65.81 7.54 -7.69
N VAL A 109 65.63 8.28 -8.79
CA VAL A 109 66.66 9.14 -9.39
C VAL A 109 65.99 10.42 -9.93
N HIS A 110 66.44 11.59 -9.48
CA HIS A 110 65.97 12.90 -9.96
C HIS A 110 66.48 13.23 -11.38
N LYS A 111 65.68 13.94 -12.19
CA LYS A 111 65.81 15.40 -12.47
C LYS A 111 64.93 15.86 -13.64
N ASN A 112 64.40 17.09 -13.50
CA ASN A 112 64.18 18.17 -14.48
C ASN A 112 63.82 17.78 -15.95
N ASP A 113 62.78 18.37 -16.58
CA ASP A 113 62.75 19.80 -16.89
C ASP A 113 61.33 20.37 -17.10
N ALA A 114 61.22 21.69 -17.12
CA ALA A 114 60.00 22.42 -17.44
C ALA A 114 59.80 22.58 -18.96
N ASN A 115 58.54 22.64 -19.40
CA ASN A 115 58.15 23.73 -20.30
C ASN A 115 56.64 24.01 -20.27
N GLU A 116 56.29 25.29 -20.18
CA GLU A 116 54.96 25.78 -20.53
C GLU A 116 54.81 25.82 -22.06
N THR A 117 53.62 25.52 -22.58
CA THR A 117 53.19 26.10 -23.85
C THR A 117 51.75 26.56 -23.73
N VAL A 118 51.51 27.82 -24.07
CA VAL A 118 50.29 28.58 -23.74
C VAL A 118 49.70 29.15 -25.03
N ILE A 119 48.43 28.78 -25.35
CA ILE A 119 47.46 29.56 -26.19
C ILE A 119 47.83 29.60 -27.71
N PRO A 120 46.91 29.86 -28.69
CA PRO A 120 45.53 30.38 -28.61
C PRO A 120 44.38 29.61 -29.30
N ASN A 121 43.20 29.70 -28.67
CA ASN A 121 41.99 30.42 -29.14
C ASN A 121 41.65 30.47 -30.65
N HIS A 122 40.42 30.09 -31.00
CA HIS A 122 39.66 30.76 -32.07
C HIS A 122 38.16 30.85 -31.73
N LYS A 123 37.57 32.03 -31.97
CA LYS A 123 36.12 32.28 -32.02
C LYS A 123 35.50 31.52 -33.23
N SER A 124 34.20 31.40 -33.45
CA SER A 124 33.20 32.46 -33.72
C SER A 124 31.90 31.75 -34.20
N ASP A 125 30.70 32.32 -34.39
CA ASP A 125 30.13 33.68 -34.40
C ASP A 125 28.60 33.64 -34.12
N GLN A 126 28.03 34.77 -33.65
CA GLN A 126 26.69 35.38 -33.94
C GLN A 126 25.39 34.54 -33.75
N GLU A 127 24.18 35.09 -33.55
CA GLU A 127 23.57 36.45 -33.52
C GLU A 127 22.32 36.32 -32.61
N ASN A 128 22.05 37.11 -31.56
CA ASN A 128 21.63 38.52 -31.45
C ASN A 128 20.34 38.89 -32.22
N ASP A 129 19.25 39.17 -31.48
CA ASP A 129 18.39 40.35 -31.72
C ASP A 129 17.44 40.64 -30.53
N GLU A 130 17.28 41.95 -30.35
CA GLU A 130 16.65 42.76 -29.30
C GLU A 130 15.09 42.65 -29.30
N ALA A 131 14.38 42.56 -28.17
CA ALA A 131 14.17 43.51 -27.06
C ALA A 131 13.06 44.57 -27.29
N LYS A 132 12.08 44.63 -26.38
CA LYS A 132 11.49 45.87 -25.82
C LYS A 132 10.55 45.62 -24.64
N GLU A 133 10.68 46.48 -23.64
CA GLU A 133 9.80 46.63 -22.48
C GLU A 133 8.59 47.53 -22.83
N ASP A 134 7.52 47.50 -22.02
CA ASP A 134 7.12 48.71 -21.27
C ASP A 134 6.24 48.39 -20.04
N HIS A 135 5.99 49.41 -19.21
CA HIS A 135 5.62 49.34 -17.79
C HIS A 135 4.16 49.71 -17.43
N LYS A 136 3.77 49.36 -16.17
CA LYS A 136 2.78 50.05 -15.28
C LYS A 136 1.29 49.97 -15.68
N GLU A 137 0.31 50.25 -14.81
CA GLU A 137 0.29 50.86 -13.45
C GLU A 137 -0.82 50.27 -12.54
N GLU A 138 -0.85 50.65 -11.26
CA GLU A 138 -1.93 50.36 -10.29
C GLU A 138 -3.15 51.29 -10.48
N VAL A 139 -4.32 50.97 -9.86
CA VAL A 139 -5.16 51.91 -9.07
C VAL A 139 -6.36 51.18 -8.40
N LEU A 140 -6.86 51.77 -7.32
CA LEU A 140 -7.91 51.32 -6.39
C LEU A 140 -9.19 52.19 -6.52
N ILE A 141 -10.37 51.63 -6.19
CA ILE A 141 -11.60 52.36 -5.74
C ILE A 141 -12.33 53.12 -6.91
N ASP A 142 -13.66 53.39 -6.99
CA ASP A 142 -14.75 53.49 -6.00
C ASP A 142 -16.17 53.00 -6.46
N GLU A 143 -17.17 53.31 -5.61
CA GLU A 143 -18.65 53.24 -5.60
C GLU A 143 -19.57 53.50 -6.85
N GLN A 144 -20.74 52.82 -6.78
CA GLN A 144 -22.15 53.24 -7.02
C GLN A 144 -22.67 54.09 -8.23
N LYS A 145 -23.79 53.58 -8.77
CA LYS A 145 -25.05 54.27 -9.20
C LYS A 145 -25.15 54.97 -10.58
N LEU A 146 -26.42 55.31 -10.89
CA LEU A 146 -27.02 55.93 -12.10
C LEU A 146 -27.38 54.91 -13.21
N LEU A 147 -28.55 54.98 -13.88
CA LEU A 147 -29.72 55.87 -13.77
C LEU A 147 -31.01 55.16 -14.23
N ASN A 148 -32.11 55.77 -13.78
CA ASN A 148 -33.53 55.65 -14.12
C ASN A 148 -33.87 55.53 -15.62
N ASP A 149 -35.08 55.07 -15.90
CA ASP A 149 -36.09 55.85 -16.64
C ASP A 149 -37.51 55.44 -16.18
N ASP A 150 -38.43 56.42 -16.18
CA ASP A 150 -39.80 56.32 -15.67
C ASP A 150 -40.82 56.13 -16.82
N GLU A 151 -42.02 55.62 -16.54
CA GLU A 151 -43.30 56.18 -17.07
C GLU A 151 -44.54 55.57 -16.37
N ASP A 152 -45.54 56.42 -16.13
CA ASP A 152 -46.84 56.17 -15.49
C ASP A 152 -47.81 55.37 -16.41
N GLU A 153 -49.10 55.06 -16.14
CA GLU A 153 -50.17 55.81 -15.46
C GLU A 153 -51.44 54.96 -15.22
N SER A 154 -52.31 55.42 -14.30
CA SER A 154 -53.71 55.01 -14.03
C SER A 154 -53.96 53.63 -13.37
N GLY A 155 -54.88 53.44 -12.41
CA GLY A 155 -55.66 54.40 -11.62
C GLY A 155 -57.17 54.13 -11.63
N GLU A 156 -57.72 53.54 -10.56
CA GLU A 156 -59.15 53.67 -10.21
C GLU A 156 -59.40 53.41 -8.71
N TYR A 157 -60.37 54.13 -8.14
CA TYR A 157 -60.74 54.13 -6.71
C TYR A 157 -62.28 54.21 -6.65
N VAL A 158 -62.96 53.23 -6.04
CA VAL A 158 -64.42 53.28 -5.80
C VAL A 158 -64.75 52.77 -4.40
N SER A 159 -65.74 53.38 -3.78
CA SER A 159 -66.10 53.35 -2.36
C SER A 159 -67.33 52.48 -2.03
N LEU A 160 -67.42 52.10 -0.75
CA LEU A 160 -68.60 52.00 0.14
C LEU A 160 -70.03 51.90 -0.46
N ASP A 161 -70.73 50.84 -0.03
CA ASP A 161 -72.15 50.77 0.43
C ASP A 161 -72.23 49.43 1.20
N GLU A 162 -72.68 49.27 2.45
CA GLU A 162 -73.84 49.76 3.21
C GLU A 162 -75.18 49.09 2.81
N SER A 163 -75.75 48.31 3.74
CA SER A 163 -77.17 47.93 3.81
C SER A 163 -77.49 47.31 5.17
N GLU A 164 -78.52 47.84 5.82
CA GLU A 164 -79.01 47.50 7.17
C GLU A 164 -80.06 46.36 7.19
N ILE A 165 -80.69 46.20 8.37
CA ILE A 165 -81.96 45.53 8.77
C ILE A 165 -81.65 44.51 9.88
N SER A 166 -81.70 44.86 11.18
CA SER A 166 -82.88 44.97 12.08
C SER A 166 -83.58 43.61 12.33
N GLU A 167 -84.23 43.27 13.46
CA GLU A 167 -84.63 43.90 14.74
C GLU A 167 -84.27 42.91 15.91
N GLU A 168 -84.58 43.02 17.22
CA GLU A 168 -85.54 43.82 18.01
C GLU A 168 -84.96 44.19 19.43
N TYR A 169 -85.70 43.99 20.52
CA TYR A 169 -85.43 44.35 21.94
C TYR A 169 -85.62 43.11 22.88
N HIS A 170 -85.33 43.06 24.20
CA HIS A 170 -85.72 43.98 25.30
C HIS A 170 -84.92 43.78 26.61
N ASP A 171 -84.74 44.87 27.36
CA ASP A 171 -84.49 44.91 28.82
C ASP A 171 -85.82 45.02 29.60
N GLU A 172 -85.83 44.62 30.88
CA GLU A 172 -86.60 45.20 32.03
C GLU A 172 -86.15 44.47 33.33
N GLU A 173 -85.62 45.17 34.35
CA GLU A 173 -86.30 45.68 35.56
C GLU A 173 -86.87 44.59 36.51
N GLN A 174 -86.93 44.69 37.85
CA GLN A 174 -86.28 45.43 38.94
C GLN A 174 -86.94 44.90 40.25
N ASN A 175 -86.29 45.09 41.40
CA ASN A 175 -86.84 45.15 42.77
C ASN A 175 -87.45 43.91 43.51
N GLU A 176 -86.78 43.61 44.64
CA GLU A 176 -87.29 43.62 46.02
C GLU A 176 -88.67 42.99 46.33
N ASN A 177 -88.68 41.95 47.19
CA ASN A 177 -88.94 42.13 48.63
C ASN A 177 -88.69 40.86 49.47
N GLU A 178 -88.67 41.07 50.79
CA GLU A 178 -88.36 40.12 51.87
C GLU A 178 -89.34 38.92 51.97
N GLU A 179 -88.88 37.75 52.42
CA GLU A 179 -89.12 37.25 53.80
C GLU A 179 -88.38 35.91 54.06
N SER A 180 -88.05 35.62 55.32
CA SER A 180 -87.14 34.57 55.78
C SER A 180 -87.72 33.15 55.83
N LEU A 181 -86.87 32.11 55.65
CA LEU A 181 -86.72 30.94 56.54
C LEU A 181 -85.63 29.95 56.03
N GLU A 182 -84.66 29.63 56.89
CA GLU A 182 -83.66 28.54 56.75
C GLU A 182 -84.24 27.17 57.21
N PRO A 183 -83.50 26.02 57.13
CA PRO A 183 -82.39 25.61 56.25
C PRO A 183 -82.62 24.20 55.61
N GLU A 184 -81.73 23.73 54.71
CA GLU A 184 -81.24 22.34 54.78
C GLU A 184 -79.91 22.12 54.01
N GLU A 185 -79.01 21.34 54.59
CA GLU A 185 -77.64 21.11 54.10
C GLU A 185 -77.59 20.09 52.95
N ARG A 186 -76.98 20.45 51.81
CA ARG A 186 -76.34 19.49 50.89
C ARG A 186 -75.11 20.10 50.22
N GLU A 187 -73.93 19.60 50.56
CA GLU A 187 -72.69 19.82 49.78
C GLU A 187 -72.76 19.06 48.44
N GLY A 188 -73.54 19.58 47.49
CA GLY A 188 -73.49 19.16 46.11
C GLY A 188 -72.36 19.89 45.39
N LEU A 189 -71.34 19.18 44.92
CA LEU A 189 -70.36 19.73 43.97
C LEU A 189 -71.11 20.31 42.76
N SER A 190 -71.07 21.65 42.65
CA SER A 190 -71.75 22.38 41.58
C SER A 190 -71.40 21.80 40.22
N ILE A 191 -72.39 21.60 39.35
CA ILE A 191 -72.21 21.00 38.02
C ILE A 191 -71.16 21.76 37.20
N PHE A 192 -71.05 23.08 37.42
CA PHE A 192 -70.02 23.94 36.83
C PHE A 192 -68.58 23.58 37.26
N SER A 193 -68.36 23.04 38.47
CA SER A 193 -67.05 22.57 38.91
C SER A 193 -66.61 21.28 38.20
N ILE A 194 -67.56 20.39 37.93
CA ILE A 194 -67.32 19.14 37.18
C ILE A 194 -67.02 19.48 35.71
N ILE A 195 -67.83 20.34 35.09
CA ILE A 195 -67.62 20.80 33.71
C ILE A 195 -66.30 21.56 33.57
N GLY A 196 -65.99 22.45 34.52
CA GLY A 196 -64.72 23.19 34.55
C GLY A 196 -63.52 22.26 34.68
N GLY A 197 -63.57 21.27 35.58
CA GLY A 197 -62.52 20.26 35.73
C GLY A 197 -62.32 19.42 34.46
N LEU A 198 -63.40 19.03 33.78
CA LEU A 198 -63.35 18.26 32.54
C LEU A 198 -62.77 19.10 31.38
N PHE A 199 -63.14 20.38 31.27
CA PHE A 199 -62.54 21.31 30.31
C PHE A 199 -61.05 21.56 30.57
N LEU A 200 -60.63 21.65 31.83
CA LEU A 200 -59.22 21.80 32.22
C LEU A 200 -58.42 20.52 31.90
N LEU A 201 -59.01 19.34 32.09
CA LEU A 201 -58.41 18.06 31.67
C LEU A 201 -58.29 17.94 30.15
N LEU A 202 -59.29 18.40 29.40
CA LEU A 202 -59.32 18.31 27.94
C LEU A 202 -58.37 19.33 27.29
N THR A 203 -58.27 20.54 27.85
CA THR A 203 -57.30 21.55 27.42
C THR A 203 -55.86 21.18 27.81
N THR A 204 -55.62 20.62 28.99
CA THR A 204 -54.27 20.11 29.37
C THR A 204 -53.86 18.90 28.53
N ALA A 205 -54.77 17.97 28.25
CA ALA A 205 -54.52 16.88 27.30
C ALA A 205 -54.22 17.41 25.88
N LEU A 206 -54.97 18.43 25.42
CA LEU A 206 -54.75 19.06 24.12
C LEU A 206 -53.41 19.82 24.07
N THR A 207 -53.02 20.55 25.11
CA THR A 207 -51.72 21.23 25.15
C THR A 207 -50.56 20.25 25.27
N CYS A 208 -50.70 19.16 26.04
CA CYS A 208 -49.72 18.07 26.06
C CYS A 208 -49.62 17.37 24.69
N PHE A 209 -50.73 17.17 23.98
CA PHE A 209 -50.75 16.61 22.62
C PHE A 209 -50.07 17.56 21.62
N ILE A 210 -50.40 18.85 21.66
CA ILE A 210 -49.75 19.89 20.84
C ILE A 210 -48.26 19.97 21.15
N LEU A 211 -47.84 20.03 22.43
CA LEU A 211 -46.43 20.06 22.80
C LEU A 211 -45.69 18.79 22.39
N PHE A 212 -46.32 17.61 22.49
CA PHE A 212 -45.72 16.35 22.03
C PHE A 212 -45.54 16.32 20.50
N PHE A 213 -46.53 16.78 19.74
CA PHE A 213 -46.46 16.83 18.27
C PHE A 213 -45.50 17.93 17.76
N PHE A 214 -45.55 19.14 18.32
CA PHE A 214 -44.68 20.26 17.91
C PHE A 214 -43.25 20.16 18.47
N SER A 215 -43.02 19.38 19.53
CA SER A 215 -41.68 18.99 19.96
C SER A 215 -41.10 17.82 19.15
N SER A 216 -41.75 17.42 18.04
CA SER A 216 -41.12 16.56 17.02
C SER A 216 -39.81 17.22 16.58
N HIS A 217 -38.70 16.59 16.93
CA HIS A 217 -37.36 17.08 16.65
C HIS A 217 -37.24 17.56 15.20
N LYS A 218 -36.76 18.79 14.99
CA LYS A 218 -36.06 19.14 13.76
C LYS A 218 -34.86 18.20 13.65
N SER A 219 -35.01 17.13 12.87
CA SER A 219 -33.88 16.30 12.48
C SER A 219 -32.94 17.16 11.63
N GLU A 220 -31.66 17.16 11.97
CA GLU A 220 -30.65 17.77 11.09
C GLU A 220 -30.71 17.05 9.74
N GLU A 221 -30.88 17.82 8.66
CA GLU A 221 -31.01 17.21 7.35
C GLU A 221 -29.69 16.55 6.96
N LEU A 222 -29.70 15.22 6.82
CA LEU A 222 -28.50 14.45 6.52
C LEU A 222 -27.95 14.86 5.14
N GLN A 223 -26.76 15.46 5.14
CA GLN A 223 -26.09 15.96 3.93
C GLN A 223 -24.98 15.03 3.47
N PHE A 224 -24.97 14.74 2.17
CA PHE A 224 -23.92 14.00 1.48
C PHE A 224 -22.67 14.86 1.30
N LYS A 225 -21.69 14.74 2.21
CA LYS A 225 -20.42 15.49 2.18
C LYS A 225 -19.29 14.63 1.62
N ASN A 226 -18.32 15.27 0.95
CA ASN A 226 -17.13 14.63 0.38
C ASN A 226 -17.38 13.49 -0.65
N ILE A 227 -18.55 13.42 -1.29
CA ILE A 227 -18.85 12.46 -2.35
C ILE A 227 -18.47 13.05 -3.73
N SER A 228 -18.17 12.22 -4.73
CA SER A 228 -18.07 12.66 -6.13
C SER A 228 -19.45 12.76 -6.80
N LEU A 229 -19.61 13.64 -7.81
CA LEU A 229 -20.89 13.84 -8.50
C LEU A 229 -21.46 12.54 -9.10
N ASN A 230 -20.59 11.68 -9.63
CA ASN A 230 -20.99 10.39 -10.20
C ASN A 230 -21.54 9.43 -9.14
N VAL A 231 -20.90 9.34 -7.96
CA VAL A 231 -21.35 8.50 -6.84
C VAL A 231 -22.62 9.07 -6.22
N LEU A 232 -22.73 10.41 -6.11
CA LEU A 232 -23.96 11.07 -5.68
C LEU A 232 -25.12 10.73 -6.63
N ASN A 233 -24.92 10.85 -7.95
CA ASN A 233 -25.91 10.50 -8.96
C ASN A 233 -26.34 9.03 -8.90
N SER A 234 -25.44 8.09 -8.57
CA SER A 234 -25.82 6.68 -8.37
C SER A 234 -26.59 6.45 -7.07
N ILE A 235 -26.26 7.14 -5.96
CA ILE A 235 -27.02 7.07 -4.71
C ILE A 235 -28.44 7.64 -4.89
N THR A 236 -28.58 8.76 -5.61
CA THR A 236 -29.88 9.45 -5.78
C THR A 236 -30.76 8.86 -6.87
N LYS A 237 -30.24 7.94 -7.69
CA LYS A 237 -31.02 7.31 -8.76
C LYS A 237 -32.14 6.46 -8.15
N GLU A 238 -33.35 6.60 -8.67
CA GLU A 238 -34.45 5.70 -8.30
C GLU A 238 -34.33 4.36 -9.07
N GLU A 239 -34.52 3.26 -8.36
CA GLU A 239 -34.60 1.94 -8.97
C GLU A 239 -35.99 1.66 -9.53
N VAL A 240 -36.02 1.11 -10.74
CA VAL A 240 -37.26 0.76 -11.44
C VAL A 240 -37.60 -0.69 -11.14
N ASN A 241 -38.81 -0.95 -10.63
CA ASN A 241 -39.41 -2.25 -10.30
C ASN A 241 -38.97 -2.96 -8.99
N SER A 242 -38.13 -2.35 -8.15
CA SER A 242 -37.80 -2.87 -6.81
C SER A 242 -38.80 -2.41 -5.73
N LYS A 243 -39.34 -3.34 -4.93
CA LYS A 243 -40.24 -3.01 -3.80
C LYS A 243 -39.51 -2.30 -2.65
N PHE A 244 -38.26 -2.68 -2.42
CA PHE A 244 -37.35 -2.11 -1.45
C PHE A 244 -35.95 -2.10 -2.10
N TYR A 245 -35.23 -0.99 -1.97
CA TYR A 245 -33.84 -0.88 -2.40
C TYR A 245 -33.06 0.06 -1.47
N VAL A 246 -31.74 -0.08 -1.49
CA VAL A 246 -30.80 0.86 -0.84
C VAL A 246 -29.59 1.05 -1.75
N ASN A 247 -29.47 2.24 -2.33
CA ASN A 247 -28.32 2.60 -3.18
C ASN A 247 -27.19 3.15 -2.31
N PHE A 248 -26.05 2.45 -2.32
CA PHE A 248 -24.85 2.80 -1.56
C PHE A 248 -23.84 3.56 -2.41
N GLY A 249 -23.03 4.39 -1.76
CA GLY A 249 -21.82 4.97 -2.33
C GLY A 249 -20.90 5.48 -1.23
N ILE A 250 -19.61 5.60 -1.54
CA ILE A 250 -18.58 5.92 -0.55
C ILE A 250 -18.04 7.33 -0.75
N ASP A 251 -17.64 7.97 0.35
CA ASP A 251 -16.95 9.25 0.31
C ASP A 251 -15.54 9.12 -0.30
N LYS A 252 -14.93 10.25 -0.68
CA LYS A 252 -13.60 10.26 -1.30
C LYS A 252 -12.49 9.78 -0.36
N ASN A 253 -12.70 9.75 0.96
CA ASN A 253 -11.69 9.32 1.93
C ASN A 253 -11.77 7.82 2.27
N LEU A 254 -12.86 7.12 1.91
CA LEU A 254 -13.17 5.73 2.31
C LEU A 254 -13.51 5.56 3.80
N ASN A 255 -13.96 6.63 4.45
CA ASN A 255 -14.27 6.67 5.88
C ASN A 255 -15.77 6.78 6.17
N THR A 256 -16.60 7.01 5.15
CA THR A 256 -18.06 7.10 5.33
C THR A 256 -18.76 6.51 4.12
N ILE A 257 -19.66 5.56 4.36
CA ILE A 257 -20.59 5.07 3.35
C ILE A 257 -21.89 5.86 3.52
N PHE A 258 -22.37 6.42 2.42
CA PHE A 258 -23.67 7.06 2.35
C PHE A 258 -24.62 6.18 1.55
N ALA A 259 -25.91 6.23 1.90
CA ALA A 259 -26.91 5.51 1.12
C ALA A 259 -28.25 6.23 1.05
N ARG A 260 -29.09 5.79 0.11
CA ARG A 260 -30.47 6.24 -0.03
C ARG A 260 -31.38 5.02 -0.21
N SER A 261 -32.46 4.97 0.56
CA SER A 261 -33.53 3.99 0.45
C SER A 261 -34.83 4.61 -0.02
N ASN A 262 -35.73 3.77 -0.54
CA ASN A 262 -37.10 4.13 -0.88
C ASN A 262 -38.10 4.00 0.27
N LEU A 263 -37.67 3.57 1.48
CA LEU A 263 -38.57 3.59 2.65
C LEU A 263 -38.90 5.03 3.03
N SER A 264 -40.21 5.35 3.02
CA SER A 264 -40.75 6.68 3.35
C SER A 264 -40.81 6.97 4.85
N LYS A 265 -40.48 5.99 5.70
CA LYS A 265 -40.46 6.10 7.16
C LYS A 265 -39.05 5.85 7.70
N ASP A 266 -38.72 6.48 8.81
CA ASP A 266 -37.45 6.30 9.48
C ASP A 266 -37.29 4.85 10.01
N ALA A 267 -36.24 4.17 9.55
CA ALA A 267 -35.88 2.81 9.93
C ALA A 267 -34.43 2.73 10.40
N VAL A 268 -34.11 1.70 11.16
CA VAL A 268 -32.74 1.30 11.53
C VAL A 268 -32.29 0.23 10.55
N TYR A 269 -31.07 0.35 10.05
CA TYR A 269 -30.47 -0.50 9.03
C TYR A 269 -29.21 -1.14 9.59
N ASP A 270 -29.22 -2.46 9.64
CA ASP A 270 -28.08 -3.30 9.97
C ASP A 270 -27.51 -3.83 8.64
N VAL A 271 -26.28 -3.48 8.29
CA VAL A 271 -25.68 -3.80 6.99
C VAL A 271 -24.36 -4.54 7.13
N VAL A 272 -24.18 -5.63 6.39
CA VAL A 272 -22.91 -6.37 6.27
C VAL A 272 -22.37 -6.19 4.85
N PHE A 273 -21.10 -5.80 4.75
CA PHE A 273 -20.37 -5.60 3.51
C PHE A 273 -19.25 -6.64 3.40
N LYS A 274 -19.23 -7.39 2.29
CA LYS A 274 -18.26 -8.46 2.05
C LYS A 274 -17.55 -8.26 0.72
N SER A 275 -16.26 -7.98 0.75
CA SER A 275 -15.51 -7.70 -0.47
C SER A 275 -15.37 -8.94 -1.35
N LEU A 276 -15.71 -8.81 -2.63
CA LEU A 276 -15.43 -9.85 -3.63
C LEU A 276 -13.95 -9.86 -4.04
N ARG A 277 -13.18 -8.84 -3.65
CA ARG A 277 -11.74 -8.74 -3.93
C ARG A 277 -10.95 -9.74 -3.09
N ARG A 278 -10.16 -10.58 -3.76
CA ARG A 278 -9.32 -11.61 -3.15
C ARG A 278 -7.85 -11.23 -3.11
N ASP A 279 -7.15 -11.64 -2.06
CA ASP A 279 -5.70 -11.47 -1.91
C ASP A 279 -4.91 -12.52 -2.72
N LYS A 280 -3.57 -12.50 -2.63
CA LYS A 280 -2.70 -13.47 -3.31
C LYS A 280 -2.87 -14.92 -2.81
N LYS A 281 -3.52 -15.13 -1.66
CA LYS A 281 -3.85 -16.43 -1.06
C LYS A 281 -5.33 -16.81 -1.23
N ASN A 282 -6.08 -16.08 -2.07
CA ASN A 282 -7.52 -16.24 -2.32
C ASN A 282 -8.45 -15.94 -1.11
N GLN A 283 -7.93 -15.22 -0.11
CA GLN A 283 -8.67 -14.77 1.07
C GLN A 283 -9.40 -13.45 0.78
N ILE A 284 -10.50 -13.19 1.50
CA ILE A 284 -11.25 -11.93 1.41
C ILE A 284 -10.39 -10.80 1.98
N GLN A 285 -10.34 -9.65 1.31
CA GLN A 285 -9.51 -8.52 1.78
C GLN A 285 -10.22 -7.58 2.77
N SER A 286 -11.55 -7.54 2.79
CA SER A 286 -12.34 -6.69 3.68
C SER A 286 -13.74 -7.29 3.89
N GLU A 287 -14.17 -7.45 5.14
CA GLU A 287 -15.52 -7.85 5.54
C GLU A 287 -15.87 -7.13 6.84
N PHE A 288 -16.98 -6.38 6.85
CA PHE A 288 -17.35 -5.51 7.96
C PHE A 288 -18.86 -5.30 8.06
N SER A 289 -19.35 -4.97 9.25
CA SER A 289 -20.73 -4.52 9.47
C SER A 289 -20.82 -3.06 9.91
N SER A 290 -21.97 -2.44 9.68
CA SER A 290 -22.28 -1.08 10.12
C SER A 290 -23.77 -0.91 10.34
N HIS A 291 -24.13 0.06 11.17
CA HIS A 291 -25.47 0.29 11.66
C HIS A 291 -25.83 1.78 11.46
N ALA A 292 -26.99 2.07 10.89
CA ALA A 292 -27.43 3.46 10.68
C ALA A 292 -28.94 3.63 10.84
N LYS A 293 -29.36 4.81 11.30
CA LYS A 293 -30.78 5.23 11.24
C LYS A 293 -30.99 6.09 10.00
N SER A 294 -32.01 5.79 9.20
CA SER A 294 -32.40 6.66 8.09
C SER A 294 -33.16 7.88 8.58
N VAL A 295 -32.94 9.02 7.92
CA VAL A 295 -33.75 10.23 8.05
C VAL A 295 -34.24 10.61 6.64
N ALA A 296 -35.56 10.60 6.44
CA ALA A 296 -36.17 10.86 5.11
C ALA A 296 -35.54 10.02 3.97
N GLY A 297 -35.30 8.74 4.24
CA GLY A 297 -34.69 7.79 3.30
C GLY A 297 -33.19 7.97 3.06
N LYS A 298 -32.52 8.97 3.64
CA LYS A 298 -31.04 9.13 3.57
C LYS A 298 -30.36 8.42 4.74
N LEU A 299 -29.18 7.84 4.50
CA LEU A 299 -28.38 7.14 5.49
C LEU A 299 -26.91 7.58 5.45
N LYS A 300 -26.26 7.53 6.61
CA LYS A 300 -24.82 7.69 6.81
C LYS A 300 -24.32 6.56 7.71
N PHE A 301 -23.28 5.88 7.27
CA PHE A 301 -22.55 4.84 7.99
C PHE A 301 -21.12 5.34 8.18
N ASP A 302 -20.71 5.59 9.42
CA ASP A 302 -19.40 6.13 9.81
C ASP A 302 -18.71 5.31 10.91
N GLU A 303 -19.45 4.45 11.63
CA GLU A 303 -18.90 3.45 12.54
C GLU A 303 -18.92 2.06 11.87
N PHE A 304 -17.82 1.31 11.94
CA PHE A 304 -17.64 0.04 11.22
C PHE A 304 -16.98 -1.03 12.11
N ASP A 305 -17.64 -2.17 12.23
CA ASP A 305 -17.13 -3.36 12.91
C ASP A 305 -16.44 -4.27 11.88
N PHE A 306 -15.11 -4.23 11.82
CA PHE A 306 -14.33 -5.06 10.88
C PHE A 306 -14.17 -6.49 11.39
N LEU A 307 -14.64 -7.46 10.59
CA LEU A 307 -14.43 -8.88 10.80
C LEU A 307 -13.16 -9.35 10.06
N VAL A 308 -12.88 -8.75 8.90
CA VAL A 308 -11.64 -8.95 8.13
C VAL A 308 -11.15 -7.60 7.58
N GLY A 309 -9.86 -7.30 7.76
CA GLY A 309 -9.25 -6.04 7.37
C GLY A 309 -9.36 -4.95 8.45
N GLU A 310 -8.82 -3.76 8.16
CA GLU A 310 -8.77 -2.61 9.09
C GLU A 310 -9.39 -1.33 8.47
N GLN A 311 -9.76 -1.38 7.19
CA GLN A 311 -10.24 -0.24 6.41
C GLN A 311 -11.12 -0.70 5.25
N ILE A 312 -11.93 0.21 4.73
CA ILE A 312 -12.74 -0.03 3.53
C ILE A 312 -11.84 0.09 2.29
N LEU A 313 -11.92 -0.90 1.39
CA LEU A 313 -11.15 -0.92 0.14
C LEU A 313 -12.04 -0.61 -1.06
N GLU A 314 -11.50 0.06 -2.09
CA GLU A 314 -12.25 0.24 -3.33
C GLU A 314 -12.42 -1.11 -4.07
N GLY A 315 -13.65 -1.39 -4.50
CA GLY A 315 -14.00 -2.63 -5.18
C GLY A 315 -15.49 -2.97 -5.20
N GLU A 316 -15.79 -4.20 -5.62
CA GLU A 316 -17.13 -4.79 -5.62
C GLU A 316 -17.37 -5.54 -4.31
N TYR A 317 -18.55 -5.33 -3.71
CA TYR A 317 -18.98 -5.91 -2.44
C TYR A 317 -20.31 -6.62 -2.61
N GLU A 318 -20.43 -7.79 -1.99
CA GLU A 318 -21.70 -8.44 -1.67
C GLU A 318 -22.22 -7.80 -0.37
N ILE A 319 -23.42 -7.22 -0.43
CA ILE A 319 -24.05 -6.49 0.67
C ILE A 319 -25.30 -7.21 1.15
N LYS A 320 -25.48 -7.27 2.47
CA LYS A 320 -26.68 -7.77 3.14
C LYS A 320 -27.26 -6.66 3.97
N VAL A 321 -28.50 -6.26 3.69
CA VAL A 321 -29.19 -5.18 4.39
C VAL A 321 -30.39 -5.76 5.11
N ASN A 322 -30.53 -5.46 6.40
CA ASN A 322 -31.74 -5.68 7.16
C ASN A 322 -32.24 -4.33 7.71
N ALA A 323 -33.44 -3.92 7.34
CA ALA A 323 -34.04 -2.65 7.76
C ALA A 323 -35.29 -2.90 8.61
N ARG A 324 -35.36 -2.25 9.78
CA ARG A 324 -36.44 -2.40 10.77
C ARG A 324 -37.01 -1.02 11.13
N LEU A 325 -38.33 -0.86 11.10
CA LEU A 325 -38.98 0.44 11.35
C LEU A 325 -38.67 0.96 12.77
N SER A 326 -38.31 2.25 12.88
CA SER A 326 -37.74 2.81 14.13
C SER A 326 -38.77 3.33 15.14
N HIS A 327 -40.06 3.38 14.78
CA HIS A 327 -41.12 3.93 15.63
C HIS A 327 -42.04 2.82 16.16
N THR A 328 -42.18 2.75 17.48
CA THR A 328 -42.99 1.73 18.18
C THR A 328 -44.48 1.76 17.76
N ILE A 329 -45.03 2.94 17.51
CA ILE A 329 -46.40 3.13 17.02
C ILE A 329 -46.55 2.56 15.60
N ASP A 330 -45.56 2.74 14.73
CA ASP A 330 -45.59 2.21 13.37
C ASP A 330 -45.45 0.69 13.33
N VAL A 331 -44.65 0.11 14.23
CA VAL A 331 -44.54 -1.34 14.40
C VAL A 331 -45.88 -1.92 14.86
N LEU A 332 -46.54 -1.30 15.85
CA LEU A 332 -47.85 -1.73 16.36
C LEU A 332 -48.95 -1.60 15.29
N LEU A 333 -49.02 -0.48 14.58
CA LEU A 333 -49.98 -0.26 13.49
C LEU A 333 -49.77 -1.26 12.35
N ASN A 334 -48.52 -1.49 11.92
CA ASN A 334 -48.23 -2.45 10.86
C ASN A 334 -48.50 -3.90 11.28
N TYR A 335 -48.27 -4.26 12.55
CA TYR A 335 -48.67 -5.56 13.09
C TYR A 335 -50.19 -5.78 13.00
N ILE A 336 -50.98 -4.78 13.39
CA ILE A 336 -52.45 -4.83 13.31
C ILE A 336 -52.95 -4.83 11.85
N LEU A 337 -52.26 -4.10 10.96
CA LEU A 337 -52.62 -3.97 9.54
C LEU A 337 -52.02 -5.06 8.63
N GLY A 338 -51.30 -6.05 9.17
CA GLY A 338 -50.65 -7.12 8.40
C GLY A 338 -49.56 -6.64 7.43
N ARG A 339 -48.92 -5.50 7.71
CA ARG A 339 -47.87 -4.89 6.87
C ARG A 339 -46.47 -5.31 7.34
N PRO A 340 -45.48 -5.48 6.43
CA PRO A 340 -44.12 -5.80 6.82
C PRO A 340 -43.49 -4.67 7.66
N TYR A 341 -42.78 -5.07 8.71
CA TYR A 341 -42.03 -4.18 9.62
C TYR A 341 -40.50 -4.36 9.52
N GLU A 342 -40.08 -5.41 8.83
CA GLU A 342 -38.69 -5.79 8.55
C GLU A 342 -38.54 -6.03 7.05
N PHE A 343 -37.44 -5.56 6.47
CA PHE A 343 -37.13 -5.64 5.05
C PHE A 343 -35.68 -6.10 4.88
N SER A 344 -35.45 -7.14 4.09
CA SER A 344 -34.11 -7.64 3.82
C SER A 344 -33.85 -7.82 2.33
N PHE A 345 -32.61 -7.54 1.91
CA PHE A 345 -32.13 -7.90 0.58
C PHE A 345 -30.62 -8.17 0.57
N GLU A 346 -30.18 -8.86 -0.47
CA GLU A 346 -28.77 -9.17 -0.75
C GLU A 346 -28.47 -8.80 -2.21
N GLU A 347 -27.44 -7.97 -2.42
CA GLU A 347 -27.08 -7.43 -3.73
C GLU A 347 -25.56 -7.25 -3.86
N LYS A 348 -25.07 -6.96 -5.07
CA LYS A 348 -23.67 -6.59 -5.34
C LYS A 348 -23.57 -5.12 -5.72
N THR A 349 -22.76 -4.36 -4.99
CA THR A 349 -22.53 -2.94 -5.23
C THR A 349 -21.05 -2.60 -5.34
N TYR A 350 -20.73 -1.46 -5.96
CA TYR A 350 -19.36 -0.95 -6.12
C TYR A 350 -19.11 0.21 -5.16
N LEU A 351 -18.23 0.02 -4.19
CA LEU A 351 -17.72 1.10 -3.35
C LEU A 351 -16.45 1.65 -4.02
N VAL A 352 -16.60 2.79 -4.72
CA VAL A 352 -15.54 3.48 -5.46
C VAL A 352 -15.65 4.99 -5.27
N LYS A 353 -14.52 5.71 -5.19
CA LYS A 353 -14.53 7.16 -4.88
C LYS A 353 -15.15 8.03 -5.98
N GLU A 354 -14.92 7.65 -7.23
CA GLU A 354 -15.24 8.47 -8.40
C GLU A 354 -16.23 7.82 -9.36
N SER A 355 -15.84 6.74 -10.05
CA SER A 355 -16.75 6.01 -10.94
C SER A 355 -16.24 4.62 -11.23
N ILE A 356 -17.17 3.70 -11.50
CA ILE A 356 -16.85 2.32 -11.88
C ILE A 356 -15.98 2.29 -13.15
N LYS A 357 -16.18 3.23 -14.09
CA LYS A 357 -15.35 3.36 -15.30
C LYS A 357 -13.91 3.75 -14.96
N LYS A 358 -13.70 4.85 -14.22
CA LYS A 358 -12.36 5.32 -13.84
C LYS A 358 -11.63 4.29 -12.98
N PHE A 359 -12.30 3.68 -12.01
CA PHE A 359 -11.75 2.60 -11.19
C PHE A 359 -11.25 1.42 -12.05
N LYS A 360 -12.03 0.98 -13.05
CA LYS A 360 -11.61 -0.09 -13.98
C LYS A 360 -10.47 0.35 -14.91
N GLU A 361 -10.38 1.62 -15.29
CA GLU A 361 -9.24 2.16 -16.04
C GLU A 361 -7.97 2.23 -15.19
N ASP A 362 -8.06 2.67 -13.93
CA ASP A 362 -6.91 2.78 -13.04
C ASP A 362 -6.40 1.40 -12.60
N LEU A 363 -7.28 0.40 -12.40
CA LEU A 363 -6.88 -1.00 -12.25
C LEU A 363 -6.07 -1.50 -13.46
N LYS A 364 -6.53 -1.23 -14.70
CA LYS A 364 -5.79 -1.59 -15.92
C LYS A 364 -4.43 -0.90 -16.01
N LYS A 365 -4.33 0.38 -15.64
CA LYS A 365 -3.04 1.10 -15.59
C LYS A 365 -2.10 0.47 -14.56
N ILE A 366 -2.60 0.09 -13.38
CA ILE A 366 -1.81 -0.57 -12.33
C ILE A 366 -1.32 -1.95 -12.80
N GLU A 367 -2.11 -2.70 -13.56
CA GLU A 367 -1.68 -3.98 -14.16
C GLU A 367 -0.64 -3.76 -15.26
N LEU A 368 -0.87 -2.82 -16.18
CA LEU A 368 0.08 -2.47 -17.23
C LEU A 368 1.43 -2.01 -16.68
N ASN A 369 1.44 -1.14 -15.66
CA ASN A 369 2.66 -0.64 -15.03
C ASN A 369 3.46 -1.75 -14.34
N LYS A 370 2.82 -2.81 -13.83
CA LYS A 370 3.53 -3.98 -13.30
C LYS A 370 4.25 -4.75 -14.42
N VAL A 371 3.59 -4.96 -15.56
CA VAL A 371 4.19 -5.64 -16.73
C VAL A 371 5.35 -4.82 -17.31
N ILE A 372 5.20 -3.49 -17.39
CA ILE A 372 6.29 -2.58 -17.81
C ILE A 372 7.48 -2.72 -16.87
N LYS A 373 7.28 -2.61 -15.56
CA LYS A 373 8.35 -2.73 -14.55
C LYS A 373 9.02 -4.12 -14.58
N GLU A 374 8.26 -5.18 -14.81
CA GLU A 374 8.86 -6.51 -15.01
C GLU A 374 9.75 -6.53 -16.26
N LYS A 375 9.30 -5.97 -17.39
CA LYS A 375 10.09 -5.88 -18.63
C LYS A 375 11.36 -5.02 -18.46
N GLU A 376 11.31 -3.94 -17.69
CA GLU A 376 12.46 -3.12 -17.32
C GLU A 376 13.53 -3.93 -16.58
N ASN A 377 13.14 -4.73 -15.58
CA ASN A 377 14.08 -5.59 -14.85
C ASN A 377 14.77 -6.63 -15.75
N PHE A 378 14.05 -7.21 -16.73
CA PHE A 378 14.65 -8.11 -17.72
C PHE A 378 15.66 -7.35 -18.62
N ASN A 379 15.31 -6.15 -19.09
CA ASN A 379 16.19 -5.31 -19.91
C ASN A 379 17.48 -4.92 -19.15
N GLU A 380 17.39 -4.57 -17.86
CA GLU A 380 18.57 -4.21 -17.04
C GLU A 380 19.57 -5.37 -16.99
N LEU A 381 19.08 -6.60 -16.81
CA LEU A 381 19.92 -7.79 -16.78
C LEU A 381 20.50 -8.13 -18.16
N GLU A 382 19.75 -7.87 -19.23
CA GLU A 382 20.22 -7.99 -20.62
C GLU A 382 21.42 -7.07 -20.91
N GLU A 383 21.32 -5.80 -20.52
CA GLU A 383 22.40 -4.80 -20.68
C GLU A 383 23.63 -5.13 -19.84
N LYS A 384 23.45 -5.70 -18.63
CA LYS A 384 24.56 -6.22 -17.83
C LYS A 384 25.28 -7.38 -18.52
N ILE A 385 24.54 -8.31 -19.15
CA ILE A 385 25.16 -9.41 -19.91
C ILE A 385 25.92 -8.89 -21.14
N LYS A 386 25.34 -7.95 -21.90
CA LYS A 386 26.03 -7.27 -23.02
C LYS A 386 27.31 -6.57 -22.55
N THR A 387 27.26 -5.92 -21.39
CA THR A 387 28.42 -5.27 -20.77
C THR A 387 29.52 -6.29 -20.43
N ILE A 388 29.18 -7.44 -19.83
CA ILE A 388 30.16 -8.50 -19.53
C ILE A 388 30.78 -9.07 -20.81
N LYS A 389 30.00 -9.27 -21.88
CA LYS A 389 30.52 -9.69 -23.19
C LYS A 389 31.52 -8.67 -23.77
N SER A 390 31.23 -7.37 -23.67
CA SER A 390 32.16 -6.31 -24.09
C SER A 390 33.44 -6.32 -23.26
N ILE A 391 33.33 -6.56 -21.94
CA ILE A 391 34.48 -6.72 -21.04
C ILE A 391 35.35 -7.91 -21.45
N LEU A 392 34.78 -9.08 -21.76
CA LEU A 392 35.50 -10.25 -22.24
C LEU A 392 36.29 -9.98 -23.54
N GLN A 393 35.66 -9.33 -24.51
CA GLN A 393 36.30 -8.91 -25.76
C GLN A 393 37.48 -7.96 -25.50
N SER A 394 37.26 -6.94 -24.66
CA SER A 394 38.29 -5.98 -24.23
C SER A 394 39.44 -6.65 -23.47
N LEU A 395 39.13 -7.63 -22.62
CA LEU A 395 40.10 -8.41 -21.86
C LEU A 395 41.00 -9.25 -22.78
N SER A 396 40.40 -9.96 -23.75
CA SER A 396 41.13 -10.76 -24.75
C SER A 396 42.07 -9.91 -25.62
N LEU A 397 41.59 -8.74 -26.07
CA LEU A 397 42.41 -7.79 -26.82
C LEU A 397 43.57 -7.25 -25.95
N THR A 398 43.26 -6.83 -24.73
CA THR A 398 44.23 -6.24 -23.79
C THR A 398 45.31 -7.24 -23.40
N PHE A 399 44.94 -8.50 -23.12
CA PHE A 399 45.86 -9.60 -22.85
C PHE A 399 46.72 -9.91 -24.09
N SER A 400 46.10 -9.97 -25.27
CA SER A 400 46.81 -10.22 -26.52
C SER A 400 47.84 -9.15 -26.87
N THR A 401 47.59 -7.89 -26.48
CA THR A 401 48.52 -6.77 -26.61
C THR A 401 49.62 -6.80 -25.54
N SER A 402 49.30 -7.11 -24.27
CA SER A 402 50.31 -7.12 -23.20
C SER A 402 51.39 -8.19 -23.40
N LEU A 403 51.03 -9.32 -24.03
CA LEU A 403 51.98 -10.37 -24.42
C LEU A 403 53.04 -9.93 -25.44
N ASN A 404 52.90 -8.75 -26.07
CA ASN A 404 53.92 -8.19 -26.97
C ASN A 404 55.19 -7.72 -26.22
N ASN A 405 55.13 -7.56 -24.90
CA ASN A 405 56.31 -7.28 -24.08
C ASN A 405 57.33 -8.44 -24.12
N LYS A 406 58.60 -8.14 -23.83
CA LYS A 406 59.69 -9.13 -23.82
C LYS A 406 59.69 -9.99 -22.55
N MET A 407 59.18 -9.46 -21.44
CA MET A 407 59.17 -10.09 -20.11
C MET A 407 57.74 -10.25 -19.59
N GLY A 408 57.47 -11.40 -18.99
CA GLY A 408 56.20 -11.77 -18.39
C GLY A 408 55.76 -10.84 -17.26
N THR A 409 56.67 -10.42 -16.40
CA THR A 409 56.41 -9.40 -15.35
C THR A 409 55.87 -8.10 -15.95
N SER A 410 56.50 -7.59 -17.00
CA SER A 410 56.04 -6.38 -17.71
C SER A 410 54.69 -6.57 -18.42
N ALA A 411 54.45 -7.75 -19.00
CA ALA A 411 53.16 -8.09 -19.61
C ALA A 411 52.04 -8.21 -18.56
N ALA A 412 52.31 -8.86 -17.42
CA ALA A 412 51.38 -9.01 -16.31
C ALA A 412 51.02 -7.65 -15.71
N ASN A 413 52.01 -6.79 -15.44
CA ASN A 413 51.79 -5.44 -14.91
C ASN A 413 50.97 -4.57 -15.87
N GLN A 414 51.27 -4.60 -17.18
CA GLN A 414 50.50 -3.86 -18.18
C GLN A 414 49.06 -4.36 -18.30
N PHE A 415 48.84 -5.68 -18.21
CA PHE A 415 47.51 -6.27 -18.21
C PHE A 415 46.73 -5.92 -16.93
N ALA A 416 47.35 -6.03 -15.75
CA ALA A 416 46.75 -5.70 -14.46
C ALA A 416 46.34 -4.23 -14.35
N ALA A 417 47.19 -3.31 -14.82
CA ALA A 417 46.87 -1.88 -14.87
C ALA A 417 45.64 -1.60 -15.74
N LYS A 418 45.61 -2.14 -16.97
CA LYS A 418 44.48 -1.98 -17.87
C LYS A 418 43.21 -2.64 -17.36
N TYR A 419 43.29 -3.89 -16.88
CA TYR A 419 42.17 -4.61 -16.25
C TYR A 419 41.54 -3.78 -15.13
N SER A 420 42.34 -3.26 -14.20
CA SER A 420 41.86 -2.46 -13.08
C SER A 420 41.15 -1.18 -13.54
N SER A 421 41.62 -0.56 -14.63
CA SER A 421 41.05 0.68 -15.17
C SER A 421 39.74 0.51 -15.94
N SER A 422 39.51 -0.63 -16.62
CA SER A 422 38.40 -0.78 -17.58
C SER A 422 37.45 -1.95 -17.32
N ALA A 423 37.94 -3.06 -16.75
CA ALA A 423 37.17 -4.29 -16.58
C ALA A 423 36.82 -4.56 -15.11
N GLY A 424 37.80 -4.43 -14.21
CA GLY A 424 37.66 -4.77 -12.80
C GLY A 424 36.65 -3.90 -12.06
N SER A 425 36.61 -2.60 -12.32
CA SER A 425 35.65 -1.67 -11.73
C SER A 425 34.20 -1.99 -12.10
N ILE A 426 33.95 -2.29 -13.38
CA ILE A 426 32.62 -2.61 -13.90
C ILE A 426 32.16 -3.99 -13.39
N LEU A 427 33.03 -5.01 -13.46
CA LEU A 427 32.74 -6.33 -12.89
C LEU A 427 32.46 -6.23 -11.38
N GLN A 428 33.22 -5.43 -10.63
CA GLN A 428 32.98 -5.25 -9.20
C GLN A 428 31.61 -4.60 -8.93
N ASN A 429 31.19 -3.62 -9.73
CA ASN A 429 29.85 -3.04 -9.62
C ASN A 429 28.75 -4.10 -9.86
N ILE A 430 28.87 -4.88 -10.94
CA ILE A 430 27.95 -5.98 -11.27
C ILE A 430 27.92 -7.04 -10.15
N ILE A 431 29.06 -7.34 -9.51
CA ILE A 431 29.20 -8.33 -8.44
C ILE A 431 28.64 -7.84 -7.09
N VAL A 432 28.75 -6.53 -6.81
CA VAL A 432 28.26 -5.92 -5.56
C VAL A 432 26.77 -5.54 -5.64
N THR A 433 26.22 -5.41 -6.86
CA THR A 433 24.79 -5.11 -7.04
C THR A 433 23.90 -6.17 -6.39
N ASP A 434 23.04 -5.76 -5.46
CA ASP A 434 22.05 -6.65 -4.84
C ASP A 434 20.81 -6.80 -5.73
N TYR A 435 20.81 -7.86 -6.54
CA TYR A 435 19.70 -8.25 -7.40
C TYR A 435 18.45 -8.67 -6.62
N LYS A 436 18.55 -9.03 -5.32
CA LYS A 436 17.41 -9.48 -4.52
C LYS A 436 16.31 -8.41 -4.49
N ASN A 437 16.70 -7.18 -4.16
CA ASN A 437 15.76 -6.06 -3.98
C ASN A 437 15.09 -5.64 -5.30
N ALA A 438 15.81 -5.73 -6.42
CA ALA A 438 15.28 -5.41 -7.74
C ALA A 438 14.09 -6.32 -8.14
N PHE A 439 14.10 -7.57 -7.68
CA PHE A 439 13.19 -8.61 -8.18
C PHE A 439 12.09 -9.03 -7.20
N GLU A 440 12.06 -8.51 -5.97
CA GLU A 440 11.06 -8.93 -4.96
C GLU A 440 9.60 -8.72 -5.37
N GLN A 441 9.36 -7.76 -6.27
CA GLN A 441 8.03 -7.40 -6.76
C GLN A 441 7.61 -8.15 -8.03
N SER A 442 8.50 -8.92 -8.66
CA SER A 442 8.22 -9.63 -9.92
C SER A 442 7.41 -10.91 -9.70
N LYS A 443 6.38 -11.12 -10.52
CA LYS A 443 5.65 -12.39 -10.68
C LYS A 443 6.57 -13.56 -11.07
N LYS A 444 7.69 -13.25 -11.73
CA LYS A 444 8.73 -14.21 -12.19
C LYS A 444 10.01 -14.16 -11.35
N LYS A 445 9.93 -13.72 -10.07
CA LYS A 445 11.08 -13.61 -9.14
C LYS A 445 12.07 -14.77 -9.22
N VAL A 446 11.60 -16.02 -9.24
CA VAL A 446 12.46 -17.22 -9.24
C VAL A 446 13.31 -17.34 -10.53
N GLU A 447 12.70 -17.13 -11.69
CA GLU A 447 13.41 -17.19 -12.99
C GLU A 447 14.41 -16.03 -13.09
N LEU A 448 13.96 -14.82 -12.76
CA LEU A 448 14.76 -13.60 -12.86
C LEU A 448 15.95 -13.59 -11.88
N GLN A 449 15.74 -14.07 -10.65
CA GLN A 449 16.79 -14.26 -9.65
C GLN A 449 17.78 -15.36 -10.08
N SER A 450 17.32 -16.48 -10.63
CA SER A 450 18.20 -17.54 -11.15
C SER A 450 19.13 -17.02 -12.24
N VAL A 451 18.60 -16.26 -13.21
CA VAL A 451 19.42 -15.68 -14.29
C VAL A 451 20.44 -14.70 -13.74
N ALA A 452 20.08 -13.86 -12.76
CA ALA A 452 21.04 -12.93 -12.15
C ALA A 452 22.09 -13.62 -11.26
N GLU A 453 21.75 -14.72 -10.59
CA GLU A 453 22.72 -15.56 -9.88
C GLU A 453 23.73 -16.20 -10.85
N GLU A 454 23.29 -16.65 -12.02
CA GLU A 454 24.19 -17.12 -13.09
C GLU A 454 25.11 -16.00 -13.61
N VAL A 455 24.58 -14.80 -13.88
CA VAL A 455 25.36 -13.61 -14.28
C VAL A 455 26.40 -13.22 -13.22
N LEU A 456 26.01 -13.27 -11.94
CA LEU A 456 26.89 -12.97 -10.81
C LEU A 456 28.02 -14.00 -10.68
N MET A 457 27.73 -15.29 -10.89
CA MET A 457 28.73 -16.35 -10.87
C MET A 457 29.73 -16.21 -12.02
N ILE A 458 29.24 -16.03 -13.26
CA ILE A 458 30.11 -15.81 -14.43
C ILE A 458 31.01 -14.58 -14.21
N SER A 459 30.48 -13.48 -13.65
CA SER A 459 31.26 -12.27 -13.36
C SER A 459 32.40 -12.52 -12.36
N LYS A 460 32.15 -13.33 -11.31
CA LYS A 460 33.18 -13.74 -10.33
C LYS A 460 34.23 -14.65 -10.96
N ASP A 461 33.83 -15.60 -11.79
CA ASP A 461 34.74 -16.52 -12.46
C ASP A 461 35.64 -15.80 -13.47
N ILE A 462 35.14 -14.79 -14.18
CA ILE A 462 35.94 -13.91 -15.05
C ILE A 462 36.96 -13.11 -14.24
N ALA A 463 36.59 -12.58 -13.08
CA ALA A 463 37.50 -11.85 -12.20
C ALA A 463 38.62 -12.76 -11.64
N ALA A 464 38.28 -13.97 -11.20
CA ALA A 464 39.24 -14.97 -10.72
C ALA A 464 40.20 -15.40 -11.85
N TRP A 465 39.66 -15.73 -13.03
CA TRP A 465 40.44 -16.08 -14.21
C TRP A 465 41.38 -14.95 -14.66
N SER A 466 40.96 -13.69 -14.55
CA SER A 466 41.81 -12.52 -14.83
C SER A 466 43.05 -12.49 -13.94
N ALA A 467 42.94 -12.85 -12.66
CA ALA A 467 44.07 -12.95 -11.74
C ALA A 467 44.98 -14.16 -12.06
N ASP A 468 44.40 -15.31 -12.43
CA ASP A 468 45.18 -16.49 -12.86
C ASP A 468 46.03 -16.20 -14.09
N LEU A 469 45.46 -15.49 -15.08
CA LEU A 469 46.17 -15.03 -16.27
C LEU A 469 47.36 -14.13 -15.94
N MET A 470 47.21 -13.18 -15.01
CA MET A 470 48.32 -12.33 -14.55
C MET A 470 49.46 -13.19 -13.98
N SER A 471 49.12 -14.14 -13.09
CA SER A 471 50.08 -15.02 -12.44
C SER A 471 50.80 -15.95 -13.42
N GLU A 472 50.10 -16.51 -14.42
CA GLU A 472 50.68 -17.42 -15.42
C GLU A 472 51.60 -16.69 -16.42
N VAL A 473 51.24 -15.45 -16.80
CA VAL A 473 52.10 -14.59 -17.64
C VAL A 473 53.35 -14.18 -16.88
N GLU A 474 53.25 -13.81 -15.61
CA GLU A 474 54.40 -13.47 -14.77
C GLU A 474 55.37 -14.65 -14.62
N LYS A 475 54.86 -15.81 -14.20
CA LYS A 475 55.63 -17.08 -14.06
C LYS A 475 56.29 -17.55 -15.36
N SER A 476 55.79 -17.11 -16.52
CA SER A 476 56.37 -17.46 -17.82
C SER A 476 57.75 -16.82 -18.08
N GLY A 477 58.19 -15.83 -17.30
CA GLY A 477 59.51 -15.21 -17.43
C GLY A 477 59.68 -14.53 -18.80
N ARG A 478 60.81 -14.78 -19.51
CA ARG A 478 60.99 -14.24 -20.87
C ARG A 478 59.98 -14.86 -21.85
N LEU A 479 59.23 -14.00 -22.54
CA LEU A 479 58.22 -14.41 -23.52
C LEU A 479 58.87 -14.64 -24.89
N ASN A 480 58.57 -15.79 -25.49
CA ASN A 480 58.91 -16.13 -26.87
C ASN A 480 57.63 -16.51 -27.63
N ASP A 481 57.70 -16.65 -28.95
CA ASP A 481 56.48 -16.81 -29.76
C ASP A 481 55.71 -18.10 -29.45
N LYS A 482 56.41 -19.17 -29.09
CA LYS A 482 55.79 -20.43 -28.62
C LYS A 482 55.00 -20.24 -27.32
N LYS A 483 55.57 -19.52 -26.32
CA LYS A 483 54.87 -19.18 -25.06
C LYS A 483 53.69 -18.25 -25.32
N ARG A 484 53.89 -17.19 -26.13
CA ARG A 484 52.85 -16.23 -26.51
C ARG A 484 51.67 -16.93 -27.19
N LYS A 485 51.94 -17.83 -28.13
CA LYS A 485 50.92 -18.62 -28.81
C LYS A 485 50.12 -19.47 -27.82
N LYS A 486 50.80 -20.24 -26.96
CA LYS A 486 50.16 -21.08 -25.93
C LYS A 486 49.28 -20.26 -24.97
N LEU A 487 49.75 -19.09 -24.53
CA LEU A 487 49.00 -18.19 -23.64
C LEU A 487 47.77 -17.60 -24.36
N LYS A 488 47.89 -17.21 -25.63
CA LYS A 488 46.74 -16.75 -26.44
C LYS A 488 45.73 -17.85 -26.72
N GLU A 489 46.18 -19.07 -27.05
CA GLU A 489 45.30 -20.23 -27.23
C GLU A 489 44.51 -20.51 -25.94
N LYS A 490 45.18 -20.56 -24.78
CA LYS A 490 44.53 -20.75 -23.47
C LYS A 490 43.54 -19.62 -23.13
N MET A 491 43.91 -18.37 -23.42
CA MET A 491 43.03 -17.21 -23.26
C MET A 491 41.75 -17.38 -24.08
N ASN A 492 41.89 -17.63 -25.39
CA ASN A 492 40.77 -17.71 -26.31
C ASN A 492 39.81 -18.85 -25.96
N THR A 493 40.33 -20.06 -25.69
CA THR A 493 39.49 -21.21 -25.33
C THR A 493 38.68 -20.98 -24.05
N GLN A 494 39.22 -20.24 -23.07
CA GLN A 494 38.46 -19.93 -21.85
C GLN A 494 37.50 -18.75 -22.06
N ASN A 495 37.88 -17.76 -22.87
CA ASN A 495 37.02 -16.66 -23.30
C ASN A 495 35.78 -17.16 -24.06
N GLU A 496 35.96 -18.10 -24.98
CA GLU A 496 34.87 -18.74 -25.76
C GLU A 496 33.86 -19.42 -24.85
N LYS A 497 34.31 -20.16 -23.82
CA LYS A 497 33.41 -20.77 -22.83
C LYS A 497 32.59 -19.74 -22.05
N PHE A 498 33.20 -18.63 -21.64
CA PHE A 498 32.47 -17.56 -20.95
C PHE A 498 31.47 -16.87 -21.90
N MET A 499 31.84 -16.62 -23.15
CA MET A 499 30.91 -16.07 -24.16
C MET A 499 29.72 -17.01 -24.37
N GLN A 500 29.96 -18.31 -24.58
CA GLN A 500 28.89 -19.32 -24.71
C GLN A 500 28.01 -19.40 -23.47
N SER A 501 28.59 -19.36 -22.27
CA SER A 501 27.81 -19.34 -21.01
C SER A 501 26.90 -18.11 -20.93
N LEU A 502 27.35 -16.95 -21.42
CA LEU A 502 26.55 -15.72 -21.48
C LEU A 502 25.50 -15.75 -22.61
N ASP A 503 25.74 -16.48 -23.70
CA ASP A 503 24.73 -16.76 -24.73
C ASP A 503 23.61 -17.65 -24.17
N ASP A 504 23.94 -18.73 -23.47
CA ASP A 504 22.94 -19.61 -22.83
C ASP A 504 22.09 -18.86 -21.79
N VAL A 505 22.71 -17.96 -21.02
CA VAL A 505 22.03 -17.08 -20.05
C VAL A 505 21.12 -16.05 -20.74
N LEU A 506 21.52 -15.47 -21.87
CA LEU A 506 20.65 -14.60 -22.68
C LEU A 506 19.45 -15.35 -23.25
N ILE A 507 19.64 -16.59 -23.73
CA ILE A 507 18.53 -17.40 -24.24
C ILE A 507 17.50 -17.67 -23.13
N LYS A 508 17.94 -17.98 -21.91
CA LYS A 508 17.06 -18.10 -20.74
C LYS A 508 16.31 -16.79 -20.44
N LEU A 509 17.02 -15.66 -20.49
CA LEU A 509 16.45 -14.33 -20.27
C LEU A 509 15.37 -13.99 -21.32
N ASP A 510 15.65 -14.22 -22.59
CA ASP A 510 14.72 -13.99 -23.72
C ASP A 510 13.48 -14.87 -23.64
N VAL A 511 13.62 -16.13 -23.22
CA VAL A 511 12.46 -17.01 -22.96
C VAL A 511 11.63 -16.47 -21.80
N GLY A 512 12.26 -16.03 -20.69
CA GLY A 512 11.56 -15.38 -19.59
C GLY A 512 10.83 -14.10 -20.01
N LYS A 513 11.47 -13.28 -20.85
CA LYS A 513 10.95 -12.02 -21.39
C LYS A 513 9.75 -12.22 -22.32
N LYS A 514 9.79 -13.24 -23.20
CA LYS A 514 8.66 -13.61 -24.08
C LYS A 514 7.45 -14.14 -23.31
N ASN A 515 7.67 -14.77 -22.15
CA ASN A 515 6.58 -15.24 -21.28
C ASN A 515 5.88 -14.12 -20.49
N LEU A 516 6.21 -12.84 -20.76
CA LEU A 516 5.51 -11.65 -20.25
C LEU A 516 4.54 -11.04 -21.28
N GLU A 517 4.63 -11.44 -22.55
CA GLU A 517 3.79 -10.99 -23.67
C GLU A 517 2.57 -11.92 -23.84
#